data_AF-G8QU66-F1
#
_entry.id   AF-G8QU66-F1
#
_cell.length_a   1.000
_cell.length_b   1.000
_cell.length_c   1.000
_cell.angle_alpha   90.00
_cell.angle_beta   90.00
_cell.angle_gamma   90.00
#
_symmetry.space_group_name_H-M   'P 1'
#
loop_
_entity.id
_entity.type
_entity.pdbx_description
1 polymer ?
#
loop_
_entity_poly.entity_id
_entity_poly.type
_entity_poly.pdbx_seq_one_letter_code
_entity_poly.pdbx_strand_id
1 'polypeptide(L)'
;MHTTIQGMETQNETYTLPLLTPFLRDEIIFAMEDQESLYFLDLKTGRLVQSDEIDEEEQEDFSDRFLPVPDWEPADGFRMMDKFSNLVRNPLYREKLQNALQAGKGVFRRFKDILCEQPALERQWFAFKDLEMERKVLTWYKSNNGAIQLKGLEPEPEELTDDILQEDFVLYTETTGESRQELEELKQSLLEEMQGSGITQKKSSHLIRSRLESAADLEFVYARTQGGELAGFIAYRLLSVDTAEILFFGNRPDFRGLGLFRHLFDAFTRKVSRKGILFLVVNLAGEAITLDKLFSQMEGTIITKQVLISTENWNSSQTSSDLAYL
;
A
#
# COMPACT_ATOMS: atom_id res chain seq x y z
N MET A 1 -19.14 -25.35 -46.00
CA MET A 1 -19.47 -24.90 -44.63
C MET A 1 -18.19 -24.43 -43.99
N HIS A 2 -17.91 -23.13 -44.07
CA HIS A 2 -16.78 -22.53 -43.35
C HIS A 2 -17.37 -21.82 -42.14
N THR A 3 -17.18 -22.43 -40.97
CA THR A 3 -17.51 -21.83 -39.68
C THR A 3 -16.39 -20.85 -39.36
N THR A 4 -16.62 -19.57 -39.61
CA THR A 4 -15.81 -18.48 -39.07
C THR A 4 -16.06 -18.43 -37.57
N ILE A 5 -15.09 -18.86 -36.77
CA ILE A 5 -15.06 -18.58 -35.34
C ILE A 5 -14.70 -17.11 -35.21
N GLN A 6 -15.69 -16.27 -34.96
CA GLN A 6 -15.50 -14.91 -34.50
C GLN A 6 -14.84 -15.00 -33.12
N GLY A 7 -13.59 -14.55 -33.02
CA GLY A 7 -12.97 -14.28 -31.74
C GLY A 7 -13.80 -13.21 -31.03
N MET A 8 -14.34 -13.56 -29.87
CA MET A 8 -14.80 -12.57 -28.90
C MET A 8 -13.54 -11.96 -28.30
N GLU A 9 -13.04 -10.89 -28.92
CA GLU A 9 -12.15 -9.94 -28.25
C GLU A 9 -13.01 -9.19 -27.22
N THR A 10 -13.11 -9.72 -26.00
CA THR A 10 -13.50 -8.92 -24.85
C THR A 10 -12.38 -7.91 -24.62
N GLN A 11 -12.53 -6.71 -25.19
CA GLN A 11 -11.69 -5.57 -24.87
C GLN A 11 -11.91 -5.28 -23.38
N ASN A 12 -10.97 -5.70 -22.52
CA ASN A 12 -10.93 -5.27 -21.13
C ASN A 12 -10.61 -3.76 -21.15
N GLU A 13 -11.65 -2.91 -21.21
CA GLU A 13 -11.48 -1.46 -21.00
C GLU A 13 -10.87 -1.26 -19.61
N THR A 14 -9.60 -0.89 -19.57
CA THR A 14 -8.91 -0.62 -18.31
C THR A 14 -9.30 0.78 -17.85
N TYR A 15 -10.20 0.86 -16.87
CA TYR A 15 -10.60 2.14 -16.27
C TYR A 15 -9.52 2.68 -15.33
N THR A 16 -9.45 4.01 -15.21
CA THR A 16 -8.51 4.68 -14.30
C THR A 16 -9.25 5.63 -13.37
N LEU A 17 -8.70 5.84 -12.18
CA LEU A 17 -9.26 6.83 -11.26
C LEU A 17 -9.09 8.23 -11.87
N PRO A 18 -10.14 9.09 -11.90
CA PRO A 18 -10.02 10.45 -12.42
C PRO A 18 -9.02 11.30 -11.62
N LEU A 19 -8.88 12.59 -11.95
CA LEU A 19 -8.16 13.51 -11.06
C LEU A 19 -9.08 13.93 -9.90
N LEU A 20 -8.60 13.80 -8.66
CA LEU A 20 -9.32 14.32 -7.48
C LEU A 20 -9.23 15.85 -7.45
N THR A 21 -10.13 16.49 -8.18
CA THR A 21 -10.32 17.94 -8.11
C THR A 21 -11.03 18.33 -6.82
N PRO A 22 -10.93 19.59 -6.36
CA PRO A 22 -11.71 20.07 -5.22
C PRO A 22 -13.21 19.84 -5.39
N PHE A 23 -13.73 20.04 -6.62
CA PHE A 23 -15.13 19.81 -6.95
C PHE A 23 -15.53 18.34 -6.74
N LEU A 24 -14.80 17.40 -7.35
CA LEU A 24 -15.09 15.97 -7.19
C LEU A 24 -14.95 15.52 -5.72
N ARG A 25 -13.96 16.05 -4.99
CA ARG A 25 -13.80 15.77 -3.57
C ARG A 25 -15.04 16.21 -2.80
N ASP A 26 -15.53 17.42 -3.04
CA ASP A 26 -16.66 17.99 -2.32
C ASP A 26 -17.96 17.22 -2.68
N GLU A 27 -18.09 16.77 -3.92
CA GLU A 27 -19.18 15.86 -4.34
C GLU A 27 -19.11 14.50 -3.61
N ILE A 28 -17.91 13.92 -3.46
CA ILE A 28 -17.74 12.66 -2.70
C ILE A 28 -18.10 12.88 -1.22
N ILE A 29 -17.66 13.99 -0.62
CA ILE A 29 -18.01 14.33 0.76
C ILE A 29 -19.53 14.46 0.90
N PHE A 30 -20.19 15.14 -0.04
CA PHE A 30 -21.64 15.26 -0.05
C PHE A 30 -22.33 13.89 -0.10
N ALA A 31 -21.90 13.03 -1.02
CA ALA A 31 -22.42 11.67 -1.16
C ALA A 31 -22.20 10.80 0.09
N MET A 32 -21.08 10.97 0.80
CA MET A 32 -20.84 10.28 2.07
C MET A 32 -21.81 10.71 3.16
N GLU A 33 -22.22 11.97 3.19
CA GLU A 33 -23.14 12.45 4.23
C GLU A 33 -24.59 12.09 3.98
N ASP A 34 -24.93 11.72 2.75
CA ASP A 34 -26.22 11.14 2.41
C ASP A 34 -26.29 9.68 2.88
N GLN A 35 -27.17 9.43 3.84
CA GLN A 35 -27.37 8.11 4.45
C GLN A 35 -28.57 7.37 3.84
N GLU A 36 -29.26 7.98 2.88
CA GLU A 36 -30.46 7.43 2.25
C GLU A 36 -30.15 6.80 0.89
N SER A 37 -29.10 7.28 0.22
CA SER A 37 -28.73 6.90 -1.14
C SER A 37 -27.37 6.19 -1.21
N LEU A 38 -27.19 5.32 -2.21
CA LEU A 38 -25.91 4.71 -2.53
C LEU A 38 -25.30 5.41 -3.74
N TYR A 39 -24.04 5.82 -3.63
CA TYR A 39 -23.31 6.53 -4.67
C TYR A 39 -22.10 5.74 -5.16
N PHE A 40 -21.83 5.88 -6.45
CA PHE A 40 -20.68 5.30 -7.12
C PHE A 40 -19.95 6.38 -7.92
N LEU A 41 -18.61 6.30 -7.94
CA LEU A 41 -17.77 7.03 -8.88
C LEU A 41 -17.69 6.22 -10.17
N ASP A 42 -18.29 6.75 -11.24
CA ASP A 42 -18.14 6.20 -12.59
C ASP A 42 -16.74 6.55 -13.11
N LEU A 43 -15.90 5.53 -13.29
CA LEU A 43 -14.53 5.70 -13.75
C LEU A 43 -14.42 6.04 -15.24
N LYS A 44 -15.49 5.82 -16.01
CA LYS A 44 -15.54 6.20 -17.43
C LYS A 44 -15.78 7.70 -17.60
N THR A 45 -16.71 8.26 -16.83
CA THR A 45 -17.10 9.68 -16.94
C THR A 45 -16.42 10.58 -15.90
N GLY A 46 -15.91 9.99 -14.83
CA GLY A 46 -15.29 10.68 -13.69
C GLY A 46 -16.28 11.42 -12.79
N ARG A 47 -17.56 11.00 -12.79
CA ARG A 47 -18.65 11.65 -12.05
C ARG A 47 -19.26 10.71 -11.01
N LEU A 48 -19.89 11.29 -9.99
CA LEU A 48 -20.74 10.53 -9.09
C LEU A 48 -22.10 10.27 -9.73
N VAL A 49 -22.56 9.03 -9.59
CA VAL A 49 -23.88 8.57 -9.99
C VAL A 49 -24.53 7.85 -8.81
N GLN A 50 -25.84 7.98 -8.70
CA GLN A 50 -26.62 7.22 -7.71
C GLN A 50 -26.88 5.81 -8.24
N SER A 51 -27.04 4.82 -7.35
CA SER A 51 -27.36 3.44 -7.72
C SER A 51 -28.53 3.31 -8.70
N ASP A 52 -29.54 4.16 -8.54
CA ASP A 52 -30.80 4.10 -9.28
C ASP A 52 -30.71 4.76 -10.67
N GLU A 53 -29.59 5.43 -10.96
CA GLU A 53 -29.29 6.06 -12.24
C GLU A 53 -28.44 5.17 -13.15
N ILE A 54 -28.00 4.00 -12.66
CA ILE A 54 -27.17 3.05 -13.42
C ILE A 54 -28.10 2.15 -14.24
N ASP A 55 -28.05 2.28 -15.55
CA ASP A 55 -28.89 1.53 -16.50
C ASP A 55 -28.53 0.04 -16.52
N GLU A 56 -29.49 -0.83 -16.87
CA GLU A 56 -29.30 -2.29 -16.94
C GLU A 56 -28.18 -2.70 -17.92
N GLU A 57 -27.98 -1.93 -18.99
CA GLU A 57 -26.90 -2.14 -19.98
C GLU A 57 -25.51 -1.83 -19.41
N GLU A 58 -25.42 -1.02 -18.35
CA GLU A 58 -24.15 -0.67 -17.68
C GLU A 58 -23.75 -1.68 -16.60
N GLN A 59 -24.58 -2.69 -16.34
CA GLN A 59 -24.33 -3.70 -15.30
C GLN A 59 -23.28 -4.76 -15.72
N GLU A 60 -23.05 -4.95 -17.02
CA GLU A 60 -22.09 -5.95 -17.52
C GLU A 60 -20.66 -5.65 -17.06
N ASP A 61 -20.27 -4.36 -16.99
CA ASP A 61 -18.94 -3.91 -16.55
C ASP A 61 -18.94 -3.30 -15.13
N PHE A 62 -20.00 -3.55 -14.35
CA PHE A 62 -20.26 -2.81 -13.10
C PHE A 62 -19.09 -2.87 -12.11
N SER A 63 -18.51 -4.07 -11.94
CA SER A 63 -17.45 -4.34 -10.98
C SER A 63 -16.12 -3.64 -11.31
N ASP A 64 -15.91 -3.24 -12.57
CA ASP A 64 -14.67 -2.62 -13.02
C ASP A 64 -14.84 -1.13 -13.33
N ARG A 65 -16.07 -0.68 -13.64
CA ARG A 65 -16.39 0.72 -13.97
C ARG A 65 -16.85 1.56 -12.76
N PHE A 66 -17.66 1.00 -11.86
CA PHE A 66 -18.29 1.77 -10.78
C PHE A 66 -17.63 1.50 -9.43
N LEU A 67 -17.05 2.54 -8.84
CA LEU A 67 -16.38 2.43 -7.55
C LEU A 67 -17.26 3.02 -6.44
N PRO A 68 -17.68 2.24 -5.43
CA PRO A 68 -18.52 2.76 -4.34
C PRO A 68 -17.78 3.84 -3.54
N VAL A 69 -18.48 4.94 -3.24
CA VAL A 69 -17.94 6.02 -2.40
C VAL A 69 -17.55 5.51 -1.00
N PRO A 70 -16.68 6.22 -0.25
CA PRO A 70 -16.29 5.76 1.08
C PRO A 70 -17.49 5.61 2.01
N ASP A 71 -17.61 4.47 2.69
CA ASP A 71 -18.66 4.26 3.68
C ASP A 71 -18.65 5.34 4.77
N TRP A 72 -19.83 5.80 5.19
CA TRP A 72 -19.98 6.77 6.27
C TRP A 72 -21.22 6.46 7.09
N GLU A 73 -20.99 5.86 8.26
CA GLU A 73 -22.07 5.46 9.15
C GLU A 73 -22.33 6.52 10.23
N PRO A 74 -23.53 6.53 10.86
CA PRO A 74 -23.78 7.34 12.05
C PRO A 74 -22.72 7.16 13.16
N ALA A 75 -22.14 5.96 13.28
CA ALA A 75 -21.06 5.68 14.22
C ALA A 75 -19.78 6.47 13.90
N ASP A 76 -19.45 6.71 12.63
CA ASP A 76 -18.34 7.56 12.23
C ASP A 76 -18.57 9.01 12.63
N GLY A 77 -19.79 9.52 12.38
CA GLY A 77 -20.19 10.86 12.81
C GLY A 77 -20.08 11.04 14.32
N PHE A 78 -20.49 10.04 15.10
CA PHE A 78 -20.33 10.04 16.56
C PHE A 78 -18.85 10.09 16.98
N ARG A 79 -18.00 9.23 16.40
CA ARG A 79 -16.55 9.23 16.67
C ARG A 79 -15.90 10.58 16.35
N MET A 80 -16.31 11.22 15.25
CA MET A 80 -15.83 12.55 14.88
C MET A 80 -16.23 13.61 15.91
N MET A 81 -17.48 13.58 16.37
CA MET A 81 -17.95 14.49 17.43
C MET A 81 -17.21 14.27 18.75
N ASP A 82 -16.97 13.02 19.13
CA ASP A 82 -16.20 12.67 20.33
C ASP A 82 -14.76 13.19 20.25
N LYS A 83 -14.08 12.93 19.12
CA LYS A 83 -12.74 13.45 18.87
C LYS A 83 -12.68 14.97 18.94
N PHE A 84 -13.63 15.68 18.32
CA PHE A 84 -13.69 17.13 18.42
C PHE A 84 -13.87 17.60 19.85
N SER A 85 -14.79 17.00 20.61
CA SER A 85 -15.07 17.38 21.99
C SER A 85 -13.79 17.36 22.85
N ASN A 86 -12.94 16.35 22.66
CA ASN A 86 -11.65 16.21 23.36
C ASN A 86 -10.62 17.29 22.98
N LEU A 87 -10.72 17.86 21.78
CA LEU A 87 -9.82 18.92 21.29
C LEU A 87 -10.24 20.33 21.71
N VAL A 88 -11.48 20.52 22.19
CA VAL A 88 -12.00 21.82 22.62
C VAL A 88 -11.20 22.32 23.83
N ARG A 89 -10.60 23.51 23.72
CA ARG A 89 -9.74 24.09 24.78
C ARG A 89 -10.53 24.63 25.98
N ASN A 90 -11.75 25.11 25.76
CA ASN A 90 -12.59 25.63 26.83
C ASN A 90 -13.18 24.46 27.64
N PRO A 91 -12.82 24.29 28.93
CA PRO A 91 -13.24 23.14 29.73
C PRO A 91 -14.76 23.06 29.89
N LEU A 92 -15.46 24.20 29.99
CA LEU A 92 -16.92 24.24 30.11
C LEU A 92 -17.60 23.65 28.88
N TYR A 93 -17.18 24.07 27.68
CA TYR A 93 -17.76 23.57 26.43
C TYR A 93 -17.32 22.15 26.11
N ARG A 94 -16.10 21.76 26.48
CA ARG A 94 -15.65 20.36 26.41
C ARG A 94 -16.59 19.45 27.19
N GLU A 95 -16.84 19.78 28.46
CA GLU A 95 -17.71 19.00 29.35
C GLU A 95 -19.15 18.96 28.83
N LYS A 96 -19.70 20.11 28.40
CA LYS A 96 -21.04 20.17 27.77
C LYS A 96 -21.15 19.24 26.57
N LEU A 97 -20.19 19.28 25.64
CA LEU A 97 -20.20 18.45 24.44
C LEU A 97 -20.07 16.96 24.80
N GLN A 98 -19.17 16.60 25.70
CA GLN A 98 -19.01 15.21 26.17
C GLN A 98 -20.29 14.68 26.83
N ASN A 99 -20.94 15.49 27.68
CA ASN A 99 -22.22 15.14 28.30
C ASN A 99 -23.33 14.96 27.25
N ALA A 100 -23.34 15.77 26.18
CA ALA A 100 -24.27 15.60 25.08
C ALA A 100 -24.07 14.29 24.32
N LEU A 101 -22.82 13.83 24.17
CA LEU A 101 -22.48 12.54 23.55
C LEU A 101 -22.87 11.33 24.41
N GLN A 102 -22.87 11.47 25.74
CA GLN A 102 -23.26 10.41 26.67
C GLN A 102 -24.79 10.25 26.82
N ALA A 103 -25.58 11.19 26.32
CA ALA A 103 -27.04 11.21 26.50
C ALA A 103 -27.80 10.10 25.74
N GLY A 104 -27.14 9.36 24.86
CA GLY A 104 -27.73 8.28 24.07
C GLY A 104 -28.65 8.79 22.96
N LYS A 105 -29.95 8.98 23.24
CA LYS A 105 -30.91 9.42 22.21
C LYS A 105 -30.81 10.93 21.96
N GLY A 106 -30.73 11.30 20.69
CA GLY A 106 -30.68 12.70 20.26
C GLY A 106 -29.31 13.38 20.45
N VAL A 107 -28.24 12.60 20.58
CA VAL A 107 -26.86 13.08 20.71
C VAL A 107 -26.49 14.12 19.65
N PHE A 108 -26.74 13.83 18.37
CA PHE A 108 -26.40 14.73 17.28
C PHE A 108 -27.09 16.10 17.39
N ARG A 109 -28.36 16.10 17.80
CA ARG A 109 -29.13 17.34 17.98
C ARG A 109 -28.59 18.15 19.15
N ARG A 110 -28.40 17.52 20.31
CA ARG A 110 -27.86 18.18 21.50
C ARG A 110 -26.46 18.76 21.28
N PHE A 111 -25.62 18.02 20.56
CA PHE A 111 -24.29 18.48 20.18
C PHE A 111 -24.38 19.77 19.33
N LYS A 112 -25.25 19.78 18.31
CA LYS A 112 -25.50 20.98 17.49
C LYS A 112 -26.07 22.14 18.31
N ASP A 113 -27.01 21.87 19.20
CA ASP A 113 -27.61 22.90 20.08
C ASP A 113 -26.52 23.61 20.91
N ILE A 114 -25.54 22.87 21.43
CA ILE A 114 -24.41 23.43 22.19
C ILE A 114 -23.47 24.25 21.29
N LEU A 115 -23.22 23.81 20.05
CA LEU A 115 -22.41 24.58 19.11
C LEU A 115 -23.05 25.95 18.80
N CYS A 116 -24.38 26.00 18.66
CA CYS A 116 -25.11 27.24 18.40
C CYS A 116 -25.02 28.24 19.56
N GLU A 117 -24.71 27.81 20.79
CA GLU A 117 -24.47 28.71 21.92
C GLU A 117 -23.20 29.57 21.74
N GLN A 118 -22.25 29.15 20.89
CA GLN A 118 -20.98 29.83 20.69
C GLN A 118 -20.50 29.78 19.23
N PRO A 119 -20.74 30.84 18.42
CA PRO A 119 -20.39 30.85 16.99
C PRO A 119 -18.91 30.56 16.69
N ALA A 120 -17.99 30.94 17.59
CA ALA A 120 -16.57 30.64 17.42
C ALA A 120 -16.27 29.13 17.53
N LEU A 121 -17.00 28.42 18.39
CA LEU A 121 -16.87 26.97 18.58
C LEU A 121 -17.49 26.21 17.40
N GLU A 122 -18.63 26.69 16.90
CA GLU A 122 -19.28 26.17 15.70
C GLU A 122 -18.38 26.27 14.47
N ARG A 123 -17.71 27.41 14.26
CA ARG A 123 -16.72 27.56 13.17
C ARG A 123 -15.56 26.58 13.31
N GLN A 124 -15.07 26.34 14.53
CA GLN A 124 -14.03 25.35 14.79
C GLN A 124 -14.50 23.94 14.48
N TRP A 125 -15.76 23.61 14.78
CA TRP A 125 -16.37 22.35 14.43
C TRP A 125 -16.42 22.14 12.92
N PHE A 126 -16.93 23.11 12.15
CA PHE A 126 -17.00 22.98 10.69
C PHE A 126 -15.61 22.81 10.07
N ALA A 127 -14.63 23.64 10.46
CA ALA A 127 -13.26 23.49 9.96
C ALA A 127 -12.63 22.13 10.32
N PHE A 128 -12.92 21.60 11.51
CA PHE A 128 -12.46 20.28 11.93
C PHE A 128 -13.14 19.16 11.12
N LYS A 129 -14.46 19.24 10.95
CA LYS A 129 -15.25 18.30 10.17
C LYS A 129 -14.76 18.24 8.73
N ASP A 130 -14.61 19.40 8.07
CA ASP A 130 -14.16 19.49 6.67
C ASP A 130 -12.79 18.82 6.49
N LEU A 131 -11.85 19.09 7.39
CA LEU A 131 -10.51 18.49 7.36
C LEU A 131 -10.55 16.97 7.54
N GLU A 132 -11.39 16.46 8.44
CA GLU A 132 -11.52 15.01 8.69
C GLU A 132 -12.24 14.30 7.53
N MET A 133 -13.26 14.92 6.94
CA MET A 133 -13.94 14.40 5.74
C MET A 133 -12.99 14.36 4.55
N GLU A 134 -12.25 15.45 4.30
CA GLU A 134 -11.22 15.50 3.25
C GLU A 134 -10.17 14.40 3.45
N ARG A 135 -9.71 14.17 4.69
CA ARG A 135 -8.77 13.08 4.99
C ARG A 135 -9.33 11.70 4.67
N LYS A 136 -10.61 11.46 4.93
CA LYS A 136 -11.26 10.17 4.65
C LYS A 136 -11.36 9.94 3.14
N VAL A 137 -11.79 10.96 2.38
CA VAL A 137 -11.82 10.92 0.91
C VAL A 137 -10.43 10.71 0.32
N LEU A 138 -9.42 11.46 0.78
CA LEU A 138 -8.05 11.32 0.30
C LEU A 138 -7.46 9.92 0.56
N THR A 139 -7.76 9.33 1.72
CA THR A 139 -7.33 7.97 2.07
C THR A 139 -7.99 6.95 1.15
N TRP A 140 -9.31 7.02 0.99
CA TRP A 140 -10.06 6.14 0.09
C TRP A 140 -9.57 6.27 -1.37
N TYR A 141 -9.34 7.51 -1.84
CA TYR A 141 -8.87 7.77 -3.20
C TYR A 141 -7.52 7.11 -3.48
N LYS A 142 -6.60 7.19 -2.52
CA LYS A 142 -5.27 6.60 -2.64
C LYS A 142 -5.33 5.07 -2.66
N SER A 143 -6.12 4.47 -1.78
CA SER A 143 -6.27 3.01 -1.70
C SER A 143 -6.82 2.44 -3.00
N ASN A 144 -7.87 3.07 -3.56
CA ASN A 144 -8.50 2.59 -4.78
C ASN A 144 -7.65 2.86 -6.03
N ASN A 145 -6.93 3.98 -6.09
CA ASN A 145 -6.00 4.22 -7.19
C ASN A 145 -4.89 3.15 -7.27
N GLY A 146 -4.38 2.70 -6.11
CA GLY A 146 -3.42 1.60 -6.05
C GLY A 146 -4.02 0.26 -6.51
N ALA A 147 -5.24 -0.06 -6.09
CA ALA A 147 -5.93 -1.29 -6.49
C ALA A 147 -6.24 -1.35 -8.00
N ILE A 148 -6.66 -0.22 -8.59
CA ILE A 148 -7.00 -0.13 -10.01
C ILE A 148 -5.74 -0.18 -10.88
N GLN A 149 -4.65 0.46 -10.46
CA GLN A 149 -3.36 0.33 -11.13
C GLN A 149 -2.85 -1.13 -11.10
N LEU A 150 -3.10 -1.87 -10.02
CA LEU A 150 -2.72 -3.27 -9.91
C LEU A 150 -3.53 -4.17 -10.86
N LYS A 151 -4.81 -3.88 -11.09
CA LYS A 151 -5.68 -4.59 -12.06
C LYS A 151 -5.30 -4.31 -13.52
N GLY A 152 -4.76 -3.13 -13.82
CA GLY A 152 -4.35 -2.72 -15.17
C GLY A 152 -2.94 -3.19 -15.57
N LEU A 153 -2.19 -3.79 -14.64
CA LEU A 153 -0.99 -4.54 -14.98
C LEU A 153 -1.45 -5.90 -15.52
N GLU A 154 -1.06 -6.24 -16.76
CA GLU A 154 -1.16 -7.63 -17.21
C GLU A 154 -0.55 -8.51 -16.12
N PRO A 155 -1.22 -9.58 -15.65
CA PRO A 155 -0.59 -10.51 -14.73
C PRO A 155 0.72 -10.93 -15.38
N GLU A 156 1.85 -10.69 -14.70
CA GLU A 156 3.09 -11.34 -15.11
C GLU A 156 2.75 -12.82 -15.20
N PRO A 157 3.07 -13.50 -16.32
CA PRO A 157 2.60 -14.85 -16.59
C PRO A 157 2.90 -15.75 -15.38
N GLU A 158 1.86 -16.04 -14.60
CA GLU A 158 1.95 -16.82 -13.35
C GLU A 158 2.49 -18.23 -13.64
N GLU A 159 2.36 -18.69 -14.88
CA GLU A 159 2.82 -20.01 -15.35
C GLU A 159 4.35 -20.13 -15.52
N LEU A 160 5.12 -19.03 -15.51
CA LEU A 160 6.59 -19.09 -15.68
C LEU A 160 7.39 -18.93 -14.38
N THR A 161 6.77 -18.56 -13.25
CA THR A 161 7.54 -18.14 -12.05
C THR A 161 7.50 -19.09 -10.85
N ASP A 162 6.44 -19.88 -10.66
CA ASP A 162 6.34 -20.74 -9.48
C ASP A 162 6.89 -22.17 -9.69
N ASP A 163 6.79 -22.74 -10.89
CA ASP A 163 7.24 -24.12 -11.19
C ASP A 163 8.69 -24.20 -11.69
N ILE A 164 9.25 -23.13 -12.30
CA ILE A 164 10.60 -23.17 -12.92
C ILE A 164 11.72 -22.95 -11.89
N LEU A 165 11.46 -22.28 -10.77
CA LEU A 165 12.52 -21.86 -9.83
C LEU A 165 12.94 -22.93 -8.82
N GLN A 166 12.05 -23.87 -8.48
CA GLN A 166 12.27 -24.75 -7.32
C GLN A 166 13.37 -25.79 -7.59
N GLU A 167 13.59 -26.17 -8.84
CA GLU A 167 14.64 -27.12 -9.23
C GLU A 167 16.00 -26.45 -9.48
N ASP A 168 16.05 -25.17 -9.88
CA ASP A 168 17.28 -24.54 -10.38
C ASP A 168 18.10 -23.78 -9.34
N PHE A 169 17.49 -23.41 -8.20
CA PHE A 169 18.12 -22.56 -7.19
C PHE A 169 18.10 -23.17 -5.79
N VAL A 170 19.25 -23.14 -5.12
CA VAL A 170 19.42 -23.57 -3.73
C VAL A 170 19.61 -22.35 -2.83
N LEU A 171 18.86 -22.31 -1.74
CA LEU A 171 18.85 -21.20 -0.78
C LEU A 171 19.82 -21.44 0.37
N TYR A 172 20.54 -20.39 0.75
CA TYR A 172 21.55 -20.40 1.78
C TYR A 172 21.35 -19.25 2.77
N THR A 173 21.78 -19.49 4.00
CA THR A 173 21.65 -18.54 5.11
C THR A 173 22.91 -18.38 5.95
N GLU A 174 23.82 -19.34 5.84
CA GLU A 174 25.11 -19.32 6.50
C GLU A 174 26.12 -18.66 5.58
N THR A 175 26.74 -17.58 6.04
CA THR A 175 27.75 -16.86 5.27
C THR A 175 29.14 -17.34 5.71
N THR A 176 29.77 -18.20 4.91
CA THR A 176 31.20 -18.49 5.00
C THR A 176 32.04 -17.32 4.46
N GLY A 177 33.35 -17.29 4.74
CA GLY A 177 34.22 -16.18 4.30
C GLY A 177 34.16 -15.90 2.79
N GLU A 178 34.19 -16.96 1.96
CA GLU A 178 34.11 -16.84 0.50
C GLU A 178 32.72 -16.38 0.03
N SER A 179 31.65 -16.99 0.54
CA SER A 179 30.28 -16.58 0.16
C SER A 179 29.95 -15.17 0.62
N ARG A 180 30.50 -14.74 1.77
CA ARG A 180 30.31 -13.37 2.27
C ARG A 180 31.01 -12.36 1.38
N GLN A 181 32.19 -12.67 0.86
CA GLN A 181 32.88 -11.80 -0.09
C GLN A 181 32.08 -11.64 -1.39
N GLU A 182 31.60 -12.74 -1.97
CA GLU A 182 30.78 -12.68 -3.20
C GLU A 182 29.50 -11.86 -3.02
N LEU A 183 28.83 -11.98 -1.86
CA LEU A 183 27.64 -11.19 -1.53
C LEU A 183 27.95 -9.70 -1.41
N GLU A 184 29.09 -9.36 -0.80
CA GLU A 184 29.54 -7.97 -0.67
C GLU A 184 29.89 -7.38 -2.04
N GLU A 185 30.53 -8.15 -2.93
CA GLU A 185 30.85 -7.75 -4.30
C GLU A 185 29.58 -7.52 -5.13
N LEU A 186 28.62 -8.45 -5.10
CA LEU A 186 27.34 -8.30 -5.79
C LEU A 186 26.53 -7.12 -5.23
N LYS A 187 26.50 -6.95 -3.91
CA LYS A 187 25.85 -5.80 -3.26
C LYS A 187 26.45 -4.49 -3.74
N GLN A 188 27.78 -4.40 -3.79
CA GLN A 188 28.47 -3.20 -4.23
C GLN A 188 28.20 -2.91 -5.71
N SER A 189 28.25 -3.92 -6.59
CA SER A 189 27.99 -3.74 -8.02
C SER A 189 26.56 -3.23 -8.28
N LEU A 190 25.56 -3.74 -7.55
CA LEU A 190 24.18 -3.28 -7.67
C LEU A 190 24.01 -1.83 -7.18
N LEU A 191 24.68 -1.45 -6.09
CA LEU A 191 24.66 -0.05 -5.62
C LEU A 191 25.32 0.91 -6.62
N GLU A 192 26.36 0.47 -7.33
CA GLU A 192 27.03 1.23 -8.38
C GLU A 192 26.17 1.36 -9.65
N GLU A 193 25.47 0.31 -10.06
CA GLU A 193 24.48 0.35 -11.15
C GLU A 193 23.39 1.40 -10.88
N MET A 194 22.91 1.48 -9.64
CA MET A 194 21.96 2.52 -9.21
C MET A 194 22.54 3.94 -9.31
N GLN A 195 23.86 4.12 -9.16
CA GLN A 195 24.50 5.42 -9.32
C GLN A 195 24.62 5.87 -10.78
N GLY A 196 24.66 4.92 -11.71
CA GLY A 196 24.65 5.17 -13.15
C GLY A 196 23.26 5.52 -13.69
N SER A 197 22.21 5.24 -12.93
CA SER A 197 20.81 5.39 -13.34
C SER A 197 20.22 6.67 -12.76
N GLY A 198 20.08 7.76 -13.53
CA GLY A 198 19.34 8.96 -13.11
C GLY A 198 19.79 9.66 -11.80
N ILE A 199 19.22 10.84 -11.51
CA ILE A 199 19.56 11.58 -10.26
C ILE A 199 18.90 10.94 -9.04
N THR A 200 17.71 10.37 -9.20
CA THR A 200 16.91 9.79 -8.12
C THR A 200 17.53 8.49 -7.60
N GLN A 201 17.86 7.55 -8.48
CA GLN A 201 18.44 6.27 -8.07
C GLN A 201 19.86 6.46 -7.51
N LYS A 202 20.61 7.44 -8.01
CA LYS A 202 21.88 7.87 -7.40
C LYS A 202 21.69 8.31 -5.95
N LYS A 203 20.71 9.18 -5.65
CA LYS A 203 20.42 9.59 -4.26
C LYS A 203 19.95 8.40 -3.41
N SER A 204 19.13 7.51 -3.96
CA SER A 204 18.69 6.29 -3.29
C SER A 204 19.85 5.38 -2.90
N SER A 205 20.81 5.19 -3.81
CA SER A 205 22.00 4.38 -3.55
C SER A 205 22.81 4.89 -2.35
N HIS A 206 22.94 6.21 -2.18
CA HIS A 206 23.67 6.81 -1.05
C HIS A 206 22.96 6.56 0.28
N LEU A 207 21.63 6.64 0.32
CA LEU A 207 20.86 6.36 1.55
C LEU A 207 20.90 4.89 1.94
N ILE A 208 20.77 4.00 0.96
CA ILE A 208 20.88 2.55 1.17
C ILE A 208 22.29 2.22 1.68
N ARG A 209 23.34 2.74 1.03
CA ARG A 209 24.73 2.54 1.43
C ARG A 209 24.97 2.97 2.88
N SER A 210 24.54 4.18 3.25
CA SER A 210 24.71 4.69 4.62
C SER A 210 24.01 3.81 5.67
N ARG A 211 22.84 3.27 5.36
CA ARG A 211 22.13 2.31 6.23
C ARG A 211 22.87 0.98 6.34
N LEU A 212 23.38 0.45 5.24
CA LEU A 212 24.14 -0.79 5.23
C LEU A 212 25.44 -0.66 6.04
N GLU A 213 26.16 0.46 5.89
CA GLU A 213 27.41 0.73 6.63
C GLU A 213 27.20 0.90 8.14
N SER A 214 26.01 1.35 8.55
CA SER A 214 25.66 1.51 9.97
C SER A 214 25.04 0.27 10.61
N ALA A 215 24.81 -0.80 9.83
CA ALA A 215 24.27 -2.05 10.34
C ALA A 215 25.39 -2.96 10.87
N ALA A 216 25.54 -3.04 12.20
CA ALA A 216 26.54 -3.90 12.85
C ALA A 216 26.26 -5.41 12.65
N ASP A 217 24.97 -5.78 12.59
CA ASP A 217 24.50 -7.18 12.56
C ASP A 217 23.81 -7.50 11.22
N LEU A 218 24.49 -7.19 10.11
CA LEU A 218 23.97 -7.46 8.78
C LEU A 218 24.04 -8.96 8.48
N GLU A 219 22.89 -9.57 8.23
CA GLU A 219 22.71 -10.95 7.81
C GLU A 219 22.21 -11.04 6.37
N PHE A 220 22.40 -12.20 5.75
CA PHE A 220 21.97 -12.46 4.37
C PHE A 220 21.12 -13.73 4.28
N VAL A 221 20.14 -13.71 3.38
CA VAL A 221 19.58 -14.89 2.73
C VAL A 221 19.89 -14.76 1.25
N TYR A 222 20.37 -15.83 0.61
CA TYR A 222 20.80 -15.75 -0.77
C TYR A 222 20.55 -17.06 -1.52
N ALA A 223 20.47 -16.96 -2.84
CA ALA A 223 20.22 -18.07 -3.74
C ALA A 223 21.45 -18.31 -4.62
N ARG A 224 21.78 -19.58 -4.82
CA ARG A 224 22.74 -20.00 -5.83
C ARG A 224 22.07 -20.91 -6.85
N THR A 225 22.57 -20.92 -8.08
CA THR A 225 22.19 -21.93 -9.07
C THR A 225 22.68 -23.32 -8.65
N GLN A 226 22.20 -24.40 -9.27
CA GLN A 226 22.81 -25.74 -9.11
C GLN A 226 24.32 -25.76 -9.43
N GLY A 227 24.77 -24.91 -10.35
CA GLY A 227 26.18 -24.74 -10.69
C GLY A 227 27.01 -24.02 -9.62
N GLY A 228 26.38 -23.58 -8.53
CA GLY A 228 27.03 -22.89 -7.42
C GLY A 228 27.17 -21.39 -7.63
N GLU A 229 26.63 -20.81 -8.70
CA GLU A 229 26.76 -19.38 -8.96
C GLU A 229 25.80 -18.55 -8.09
N LEU A 230 26.27 -17.47 -7.50
CA LEU A 230 25.41 -16.53 -6.75
C LEU A 230 24.41 -15.83 -7.69
N ALA A 231 23.13 -15.96 -7.36
CA ALA A 231 22.03 -15.47 -8.21
C ALA A 231 21.33 -14.23 -7.64
N GLY A 232 21.16 -14.16 -6.32
CA GLY A 232 20.54 -13.01 -5.66
C GLY A 232 20.57 -13.11 -4.15
N PHE A 233 20.25 -12.01 -3.47
CA PHE A 233 20.28 -11.93 -2.01
C PHE A 233 19.22 -10.98 -1.43
N ILE A 234 18.95 -11.17 -0.13
CA ILE A 234 18.26 -10.27 0.78
C ILE A 234 19.21 -10.00 1.95
N ALA A 235 19.52 -8.73 2.18
CA ALA A 235 20.33 -8.25 3.30
C ALA A 235 19.41 -7.64 4.37
N TYR A 236 19.47 -8.17 5.59
CA TYR A 236 18.56 -7.81 6.66
C TYR A 236 19.26 -7.72 8.02
N ARG A 237 18.58 -7.13 9.00
CA ARG A 237 18.98 -7.15 10.42
C ARG A 237 17.77 -7.40 11.31
N LEU A 238 18.02 -7.83 12.54
CA LEU A 238 16.99 -7.88 13.58
C LEU A 238 16.89 -6.50 14.25
N LEU A 239 15.69 -5.92 14.29
CA LEU A 239 15.43 -4.66 14.99
C LEU A 239 15.02 -4.88 16.44
N SER A 240 14.25 -5.94 16.68
CA SER A 240 13.74 -6.35 17.99
C SER A 240 13.55 -7.86 18.01
N VAL A 241 13.06 -8.38 19.14
CA VAL A 241 12.73 -9.81 19.32
C VAL A 241 11.66 -10.32 18.35
N ASP A 242 10.83 -9.44 17.79
CA ASP A 242 9.67 -9.76 16.95
C ASP A 242 9.68 -9.08 15.57
N THR A 243 10.70 -8.27 15.27
CA THR A 243 10.76 -7.46 14.04
C THR A 243 12.13 -7.56 13.37
N ALA A 244 12.14 -7.84 12.06
CA ALA A 244 13.32 -7.75 11.21
C ALA A 244 13.18 -6.64 10.16
N GLU A 245 14.29 -6.04 9.76
CA GLU A 245 14.34 -5.00 8.73
C GLU A 245 15.16 -5.48 7.54
N ILE A 246 14.55 -5.46 6.35
CA ILE A 246 15.25 -5.63 5.08
C ILE A 246 15.83 -4.27 4.68
N LEU A 247 17.16 -4.25 4.57
CA LEU A 247 17.92 -3.05 4.25
C LEU A 247 18.17 -2.92 2.75
N PHE A 248 18.41 -4.05 2.08
CA PHE A 248 18.68 -4.10 0.66
C PHE A 248 18.46 -5.50 0.11
N PHE A 249 18.12 -5.62 -1.17
CA PHE A 249 18.01 -6.89 -1.86
C PHE A 249 18.32 -6.68 -3.33
N GLY A 250 18.65 -7.75 -4.03
CA GLY A 250 18.81 -7.69 -5.47
C GLY A 250 19.25 -9.00 -6.10
N ASN A 251 18.98 -9.08 -7.40
CA ASN A 251 19.33 -10.22 -8.23
C ASN A 251 20.43 -9.79 -9.20
N ARG A 252 21.34 -10.72 -9.49
CA ARG A 252 22.31 -10.55 -10.58
C ARG A 252 21.53 -10.29 -11.89
N PRO A 253 21.99 -9.38 -12.76
CA PRO A 253 21.28 -9.04 -14.00
C PRO A 253 20.79 -10.25 -14.81
N ASP A 254 21.62 -11.30 -14.89
CA ASP A 254 21.34 -12.53 -15.64
C ASP A 254 20.12 -13.32 -15.12
N PHE A 255 19.70 -13.08 -13.88
CA PHE A 255 18.59 -13.80 -13.22
C PHE A 255 17.41 -12.89 -12.86
N ARG A 256 17.35 -11.68 -13.44
CA ARG A 256 16.19 -10.77 -13.30
C ARG A 256 15.02 -11.28 -14.14
N GLY A 257 13.79 -11.00 -13.71
CA GLY A 257 12.58 -11.43 -14.42
C GLY A 257 12.23 -12.92 -14.27
N LEU A 258 13.02 -13.69 -13.52
CA LEU A 258 12.76 -15.11 -13.29
C LEU A 258 11.89 -15.40 -12.05
N GLY A 259 11.40 -14.38 -11.35
CA GLY A 259 10.69 -14.56 -10.07
C GLY A 259 11.59 -14.85 -8.85
N LEU A 260 12.92 -14.86 -9.02
CA LEU A 260 13.90 -15.18 -7.95
C LEU A 260 13.74 -14.35 -6.67
N PHE A 261 13.33 -13.08 -6.78
CA PHE A 261 13.06 -12.25 -5.62
C PHE A 261 11.90 -12.80 -4.77
N ARG A 262 10.79 -13.21 -5.41
CA ARG A 262 9.63 -13.79 -4.72
C ARG A 262 10.04 -15.06 -3.97
N HIS A 263 10.82 -15.92 -4.62
CA HIS A 263 11.34 -17.14 -4.01
C HIS A 263 12.26 -16.85 -2.80
N LEU A 264 13.22 -15.93 -2.95
CA LEU A 264 14.07 -15.47 -1.84
C LEU A 264 13.27 -14.88 -0.68
N PHE A 265 12.23 -14.10 -1.00
CA PHE A 265 11.41 -13.41 -0.01
C PHE A 265 10.52 -14.40 0.79
N ASP A 266 9.89 -15.36 0.13
CA ASP A 266 9.09 -16.42 0.79
C ASP A 266 9.97 -17.29 1.71
N ALA A 267 11.14 -17.70 1.24
CA ALA A 267 12.09 -18.45 2.07
C ALA A 267 12.56 -17.64 3.29
N PHE A 268 12.86 -16.36 3.08
CA PHE A 268 13.22 -15.45 4.15
C PHE A 268 12.10 -15.30 5.19
N THR A 269 10.85 -15.05 4.77
CA THR A 269 9.71 -14.86 5.69
C THR A 269 9.45 -16.10 6.54
N ARG A 270 9.49 -17.29 5.93
CA ARG A 270 9.35 -18.57 6.65
C ARG A 270 10.47 -18.78 7.66
N LYS A 271 11.72 -18.50 7.27
CA LYS A 271 12.90 -18.60 8.14
C LYS A 271 12.76 -17.71 9.37
N VAL A 272 12.44 -16.43 9.19
CA VAL A 272 12.36 -15.49 10.33
C VAL A 272 11.13 -15.76 11.20
N SER A 273 10.02 -16.23 10.61
CA SER A 273 8.82 -16.63 11.35
C SER A 273 9.10 -17.80 12.31
N ARG A 274 9.88 -18.80 11.87
CA ARG A 274 10.33 -19.92 12.74
C ARG A 274 11.19 -19.45 13.92
N LYS A 275 11.81 -18.27 13.84
CA LYS A 275 12.58 -17.64 14.92
C LYS A 275 11.75 -16.71 15.82
N GLY A 276 10.43 -16.62 15.62
CA GLY A 276 9.53 -15.78 16.39
C GLY A 276 9.36 -14.35 15.86
N ILE A 277 9.86 -14.05 14.65
CA ILE A 277 9.67 -12.73 14.02
C ILE A 277 8.27 -12.63 13.44
N LEU A 278 7.50 -11.67 13.94
CA LEU A 278 6.11 -11.41 13.57
C LEU A 278 6.02 -10.35 12.46
N PHE A 279 6.98 -9.43 12.40
CA PHE A 279 6.94 -8.28 11.50
C PHE A 279 8.22 -8.10 10.68
N LEU A 280 8.03 -7.68 9.42
CA LEU A 280 9.09 -7.30 8.49
C LEU A 280 8.95 -5.83 8.10
N VAL A 281 10.03 -5.07 8.24
CA VAL A 281 10.14 -3.70 7.70
C VAL A 281 10.92 -3.76 6.40
N VAL A 282 10.31 -3.38 5.28
CA VAL A 282 10.95 -3.36 3.96
C VAL A 282 11.23 -1.93 3.53
N ASN A 283 12.49 -1.62 3.25
CA ASN A 283 12.89 -0.34 2.69
C ASN A 283 12.84 -0.40 1.16
N LEU A 284 11.87 0.30 0.56
CA LEU A 284 11.77 0.50 -0.88
C LEU A 284 12.49 1.81 -1.24
N ALA A 285 13.22 1.85 -2.35
CA ALA A 285 13.91 3.05 -2.80
C ALA A 285 13.63 3.35 -4.27
N GLY A 286 13.63 4.63 -4.64
CA GLY A 286 13.34 5.06 -6.02
C GLY A 286 11.85 5.20 -6.35
N GLU A 287 11.49 5.00 -7.62
CA GLU A 287 10.17 5.32 -8.22
C GLU A 287 9.00 4.44 -7.74
N ALA A 288 9.24 3.45 -6.89
CA ALA A 288 8.22 2.53 -6.37
C ALA A 288 7.29 3.16 -5.28
N ILE A 289 7.11 4.50 -5.27
CA ILE A 289 6.53 5.21 -4.12
C ILE A 289 5.61 6.36 -4.55
N THR A 290 4.30 6.11 -4.49
CA THR A 290 3.25 7.13 -4.56
C THR A 290 3.09 7.83 -3.20
N LEU A 291 3.92 8.86 -2.95
CA LEU A 291 3.72 9.85 -1.88
C LEU A 291 3.91 11.28 -2.41
N ASP A 292 3.68 11.48 -3.71
CA ASP A 292 3.96 12.71 -4.46
C ASP A 292 3.17 13.93 -3.98
N LYS A 293 2.01 13.73 -3.36
CA LYS A 293 1.04 14.82 -3.13
C LYS A 293 1.40 15.78 -1.99
N LEU A 294 2.35 15.44 -1.11
CA LEU A 294 2.79 16.34 -0.02
C LEU A 294 3.95 17.26 -0.44
N PHE A 295 4.71 16.88 -1.47
CA PHE A 295 5.89 17.60 -1.96
C PHE A 295 5.74 18.07 -3.41
N SER A 296 4.57 17.85 -4.04
CA SER A 296 4.25 18.34 -5.38
C SER A 296 4.30 19.87 -5.50
N GLN A 297 4.07 20.60 -4.41
CA GLN A 297 4.25 22.06 -4.36
C GLN A 297 5.72 22.49 -4.18
N MET A 298 6.63 21.57 -3.89
CA MET A 298 8.05 21.84 -3.63
C MET A 298 8.94 20.84 -4.38
N GLU A 299 8.87 20.74 -5.72
CA GLU A 299 9.78 19.98 -6.62
C GLU A 299 10.54 18.76 -6.01
N GLY A 300 9.86 17.98 -5.17
CA GLY A 300 10.53 17.10 -4.22
C GLY A 300 10.36 15.65 -4.63
N THR A 301 11.47 14.97 -4.94
CA THR A 301 11.45 13.54 -5.29
C THR A 301 11.65 12.68 -4.04
N ILE A 302 10.80 11.66 -3.87
CA ILE A 302 10.94 10.69 -2.79
C ILE A 302 12.06 9.72 -3.12
N ILE A 303 12.94 9.52 -2.15
CA ILE A 303 14.14 8.71 -2.33
C ILE A 303 13.96 7.32 -1.67
N THR A 304 13.18 7.20 -0.58
CA THR A 304 12.92 5.93 0.15
C THR A 304 11.52 5.87 0.83
N LYS A 305 10.90 4.68 0.93
CA LYS A 305 9.64 4.34 1.64
C LYS A 305 9.82 3.08 2.47
N GLN A 306 9.12 2.98 3.58
CA GLN A 306 9.09 1.77 4.42
C GLN A 306 7.71 1.11 4.39
N VAL A 307 7.67 -0.21 4.37
CA VAL A 307 6.46 -1.04 4.45
C VAL A 307 6.59 -2.02 5.61
N LEU A 308 5.54 -2.16 6.44
CA LEU A 308 5.46 -3.15 7.51
C LEU A 308 4.60 -4.33 7.04
N ILE A 309 5.13 -5.55 7.13
CA ILE A 309 4.48 -6.79 6.67
C ILE A 309 4.39 -7.78 7.83
N SER A 310 3.22 -8.40 8.02
CA SER A 310 3.06 -9.54 8.95
C SER A 310 3.55 -10.83 8.29
N THR A 311 4.44 -11.56 8.98
CA THR A 311 4.94 -12.86 8.48
C THR A 311 3.83 -13.91 8.42
N GLU A 312 2.90 -13.89 9.37
CA GLU A 312 1.75 -14.80 9.41
C GLU A 312 0.81 -14.57 8.21
N ASN A 313 0.41 -13.31 7.98
CA ASN A 313 -0.49 -12.98 6.89
C ASN A 313 0.10 -13.39 5.54
N TRP A 314 1.39 -13.08 5.32
CA TRP A 314 2.10 -13.46 4.10
C TRP A 314 2.16 -14.99 3.90
N ASN A 315 2.59 -15.72 4.94
CA ASN A 315 2.75 -17.17 4.85
C ASN A 315 1.40 -17.90 4.68
N SER A 316 0.30 -17.30 5.15
CA SER A 316 -1.06 -17.85 5.01
C SER A 316 -1.70 -17.61 3.65
N SER A 317 -1.25 -16.57 2.92
CA SER A 317 -1.81 -16.15 1.64
C SER A 317 -1.09 -16.72 0.42
N GLN A 318 -0.03 -17.50 0.62
CA GLN A 318 0.84 -18.02 -0.43
C GLN A 318 0.97 -19.55 -0.31
N THR A 319 0.87 -20.26 -1.44
CA THR A 319 1.16 -21.69 -1.51
C THR A 319 2.64 -21.91 -1.17
N SER A 320 2.91 -22.80 -0.20
CA SER A 320 4.26 -23.00 0.32
C SER A 320 5.21 -23.60 -0.72
N SER A 321 6.31 -22.89 -1.02
CA SER A 321 7.41 -23.42 -1.83
C SER A 321 8.17 -24.58 -1.14
N ASP A 322 8.11 -24.67 0.20
CA ASP A 322 8.71 -25.78 0.98
C ASP A 322 8.07 -27.16 0.70
N LEU A 323 6.88 -27.24 0.09
CA LEU A 323 6.21 -28.53 -0.16
C LEU A 323 6.86 -29.36 -1.28
N ALA A 324 7.79 -28.79 -2.04
CA ALA A 324 8.54 -29.51 -3.08
C ALA A 324 9.82 -30.20 -2.57
N TYR A 325 10.15 -30.03 -1.28
CA TYR A 325 11.34 -30.63 -0.65
C TYR A 325 11.02 -31.78 0.32
N LEU A 326 9.79 -32.31 0.28
CA LEU A 326 9.37 -33.57 0.91
C LEU A 326 9.03 -34.59 -0.17
#